data_AF-A0AB94IVY7-F1
#
_entry.id   AF-A0AB94IVY7-F1
#
_cell.length_a   1.000
_cell.length_b   1.000
_cell.length_c   1.000
_cell.angle_alpha   90.00
_cell.angle_beta   90.00
_cell.angle_gamma   90.00
#
_symmetry.space_group_name_H-M   'P 1'
#
loop_
_entity.id
_entity.type
_entity.pdbx_description
1 polymer ?
#
loop_
_entity_poly.entity_id
_entity_poly.type
_entity_poly.pdbx_seq_one_letter_code
_entity_poly.pdbx_strand_id
1 'polypeptide(L)'
;MELIQDGANVNAKNDTGTTPLMIAAGNNPNPEVLKGLIEAGADVNAKDKDGWTPLMIATQDSSNPEVLKVLMAAGADLNAKNTGGGTPLIVAAYNNTNPEILRVLLRAGVNVDERQKDGWTPLMAAARYNSNPEVLKILLEAGADLNAKDEDGGTPLMAAARYNSNPEVLKILLEAGADLNAKDEDGWTPLMLAIRYNTTQEVLKILLEAGADVNAKEEDGVTPLMLATSKNTPETLTALLEAGADLNAKNKDEGTPLMAAAQHSSNPEVLKVLIAAGADLNAKNKDGGTALMFAAIHNSNPEVLKVLIAAGADLNAKDEDEWTPLMFAAYYNSNPEVLKVLLEAGTDVNAKNKVGATPLMAAAWHNTNPEVLKVFIEAGADINVKNKVGATPLMAAAGSNPNPEVLKVFIEAGADVNAKNKDGSTPLMAAAGSNPNPEVLKALLEAGADAKAKNNEGQTALDYARMNEKLKDTEALRLLEDKAGQN
;
A
#
# COMPACT_ATOMS: atom_id res chain seq x y z
N MET A 1 44.37 -3.33 -33.57
CA MET A 1 45.54 -2.59 -34.10
C MET A 1 45.59 -2.66 -35.62
N GLU A 2 45.54 -3.85 -36.23
CA GLU A 2 45.51 -4.00 -37.70
C GLU A 2 44.39 -3.19 -38.37
N LEU A 3 43.14 -3.28 -37.89
CA LEU A 3 42.03 -2.46 -38.40
C LEU A 3 42.27 -0.95 -38.32
N ILE A 4 43.01 -0.47 -37.31
CA ILE A 4 43.35 0.96 -37.17
C ILE A 4 44.41 1.35 -38.19
N GLN A 5 45.40 0.48 -38.43
CA GLN A 5 46.40 0.66 -39.49
C GLN A 5 45.76 0.67 -40.88
N ASP A 6 44.66 -0.08 -41.06
CA ASP A 6 43.85 -0.11 -42.28
C ASP A 6 42.85 1.06 -42.40
N GLY A 7 42.89 2.03 -41.48
CA GLY A 7 42.12 3.27 -41.57
C GLY A 7 40.75 3.26 -40.87
N ALA A 8 40.48 2.31 -39.97
CA ALA A 8 39.27 2.33 -39.17
C ALA A 8 39.19 3.60 -38.29
N ASN A 9 38.01 4.23 -38.24
CA ASN A 9 37.78 5.39 -37.39
C ASN A 9 37.71 4.96 -35.91
N VAL A 10 38.76 5.29 -35.15
CA VAL A 10 38.88 4.98 -33.71
C VAL A 10 37.81 5.67 -32.85
N ASN A 11 37.18 6.73 -33.37
CA ASN A 11 36.12 7.50 -32.73
C ASN A 11 34.74 7.25 -33.34
N ALA A 12 34.57 6.18 -34.11
CA ALA A 12 33.26 5.79 -34.63
C ALA A 12 32.27 5.61 -33.46
N LYS A 13 31.04 6.09 -33.63
CA LYS A 13 29.97 5.93 -32.65
C LYS A 13 28.93 4.96 -33.20
N ASN A 14 28.48 4.03 -32.38
CA ASN A 14 27.30 3.22 -32.67
C ASN A 14 26.00 4.03 -32.44
N ASP A 15 24.85 3.37 -32.56
CA ASP A 15 23.54 4.02 -32.40
C ASP A 15 23.29 4.59 -31.00
N THR A 16 24.02 4.15 -29.97
CA THR A 16 23.94 4.68 -28.59
C THR A 16 24.94 5.80 -28.34
N GLY A 17 25.81 6.11 -29.30
CA GLY A 17 26.88 7.10 -29.14
C GLY A 17 28.17 6.53 -28.55
N THR A 18 28.23 5.22 -28.33
CA THR A 18 29.35 4.51 -27.70
C THR A 18 30.53 4.36 -28.68
N THR A 19 31.75 4.63 -28.21
CA THR A 19 32.99 4.53 -29.01
C THR A 19 33.72 3.20 -28.79
N PRO A 20 34.66 2.81 -29.68
CA PRO A 20 35.57 1.68 -29.45
C PRO A 20 36.30 1.74 -28.11
N LEU A 21 36.72 2.94 -27.68
CA LEU A 21 37.40 3.15 -26.39
C LEU A 21 36.47 2.86 -25.20
N MET A 22 35.20 3.28 -25.29
CA MET A 22 34.19 2.95 -24.27
C MET A 22 33.96 1.44 -24.16
N ILE A 23 33.83 0.74 -25.29
CA ILE A 23 33.65 -0.72 -25.31
C ILE A 23 34.87 -1.42 -24.69
N ALA A 24 36.08 -0.98 -25.05
CA ALA A 24 37.31 -1.53 -24.51
C ALA A 24 37.46 -1.28 -23.01
N ALA A 25 37.07 -0.09 -22.53
CA ALA A 25 37.15 0.31 -21.13
C ALA A 25 36.33 -0.59 -20.19
N GLY A 26 35.14 -1.05 -20.63
CA GLY A 26 34.30 -1.95 -19.83
C GLY A 26 34.59 -3.43 -20.02
N ASN A 27 34.92 -3.86 -21.25
CA ASN A 27 34.95 -5.29 -21.59
C ASN A 27 36.37 -5.88 -21.71
N ASN A 28 37.42 -5.05 -21.63
CA ASN A 28 38.79 -5.53 -21.81
C ASN A 28 39.66 -5.28 -20.58
N PRO A 29 40.09 -6.34 -19.87
CA PRO A 29 40.97 -6.18 -18.72
C PRO A 29 42.41 -5.83 -19.10
N ASN A 30 42.79 -5.91 -20.39
CA ASN A 30 44.14 -5.61 -20.85
C ASN A 30 44.31 -4.10 -21.15
N PRO A 31 45.10 -3.36 -20.34
CA PRO A 31 45.28 -1.92 -20.53
C PRO A 31 45.97 -1.56 -21.85
N GLU A 32 46.72 -2.48 -22.47
CA GLU A 32 47.43 -2.24 -23.73
C GLU A 32 46.48 -1.96 -24.90
N VAL A 33 45.27 -2.52 -24.87
CA VAL A 33 44.25 -2.24 -25.91
C VAL A 33 43.78 -0.79 -25.81
N LEU A 34 43.57 -0.28 -24.60
CA LEU A 34 43.22 1.12 -24.38
C LEU A 34 44.37 2.04 -24.80
N LYS A 35 45.61 1.72 -24.42
CA LYS A 35 46.79 2.49 -24.85
C LYS A 35 46.88 2.59 -26.37
N GLY A 36 46.73 1.47 -27.08
CA GLY A 36 46.76 1.47 -28.55
C GLY A 36 45.62 2.29 -29.18
N LEU A 37 44.43 2.29 -28.58
CA LEU A 37 43.31 3.15 -29.03
C LEU A 37 43.59 4.63 -28.77
N ILE A 38 44.13 4.98 -27.59
CA ILE A 38 44.48 6.35 -27.20
C ILE A 38 45.61 6.89 -28.09
N GLU A 39 46.66 6.11 -28.32
CA GLU A 39 47.77 6.45 -29.23
C GLU A 39 47.28 6.66 -30.67
N ALA A 40 46.24 5.94 -31.08
CA ALA A 40 45.58 6.12 -32.37
C ALA A 40 44.62 7.33 -32.43
N GLY A 41 44.49 8.11 -31.36
CA GLY A 41 43.68 9.33 -31.31
C GLY A 41 42.25 9.14 -30.84
N ALA A 42 41.96 8.08 -30.06
CA ALA A 42 40.66 7.93 -29.40
C ALA A 42 40.39 9.09 -28.43
N ASP A 43 39.19 9.67 -28.51
CA ASP A 43 38.74 10.71 -27.57
C ASP A 43 38.42 10.08 -26.21
N VAL A 44 39.33 10.29 -25.25
CA VAL A 44 39.25 9.79 -23.87
C VAL A 44 38.04 10.35 -23.11
N ASN A 45 37.49 11.48 -23.56
CA ASN A 45 36.37 12.18 -22.94
C ASN A 45 35.11 12.15 -23.81
N ALA A 46 35.07 11.29 -24.83
CA ALA A 46 33.87 11.10 -25.63
C ALA A 46 32.68 10.79 -24.72
N LYS A 47 31.51 11.32 -25.08
CA LYS A 47 30.24 11.03 -24.42
C LYS A 47 29.30 10.28 -25.36
N ASP A 48 28.64 9.28 -24.80
CA ASP A 48 27.50 8.62 -25.44
C ASP A 48 26.22 9.45 -25.25
N LYS A 49 25.07 8.93 -25.67
CA LYS A 49 23.79 9.65 -25.58
C LYS A 49 23.33 9.92 -24.14
N ASP A 50 23.77 9.11 -23.18
CA ASP A 50 23.46 9.24 -21.76
C ASP A 50 24.57 9.97 -21.00
N GLY A 51 25.55 10.51 -21.71
CA GLY A 51 26.63 11.30 -21.13
C GLY A 51 27.72 10.45 -20.46
N TRP A 52 27.74 9.13 -20.68
CA TRP A 52 28.78 8.25 -20.15
C TRP A 52 30.10 8.47 -20.87
N THR A 53 31.19 8.49 -20.10
CA THR A 53 32.57 8.56 -20.61
C THR A 53 33.24 7.19 -20.56
N PRO A 54 34.33 6.96 -21.31
CA PRO A 54 35.15 5.75 -21.15
C PRO A 54 35.56 5.48 -19.71
N LEU A 55 35.87 6.53 -18.92
CA LEU A 55 36.22 6.38 -17.51
C LEU A 55 35.04 5.89 -16.67
N MET A 56 33.82 6.41 -16.87
CA MET A 56 32.65 5.91 -16.16
C MET A 56 32.38 4.43 -16.43
N ILE A 57 32.49 4.02 -17.70
CA ILE A 57 32.32 2.61 -18.07
C ILE A 57 33.41 1.75 -17.42
N ALA A 58 34.68 2.21 -17.46
CA ALA A 58 35.76 1.51 -16.77
C ALA A 58 35.50 1.38 -15.27
N THR A 59 35.02 2.44 -14.61
CA THR A 59 34.71 2.42 -13.18
C THR A 59 33.55 1.51 -12.83
N GLN A 60 32.62 1.28 -13.75
CA GLN A 60 31.48 0.38 -13.54
C GLN A 60 31.89 -1.08 -13.71
N ASP A 61 32.54 -1.40 -14.82
CA ASP A 61 32.63 -2.77 -15.32
C ASP A 61 34.04 -3.38 -15.20
N SER A 62 35.08 -2.54 -15.10
CA SER A 62 36.46 -3.06 -15.04
C SER A 62 36.81 -3.54 -13.64
N SER A 63 37.38 -4.75 -13.57
CA SER A 63 38.02 -5.28 -12.38
C SER A 63 39.51 -4.94 -12.29
N ASN A 64 40.10 -4.33 -13.32
CA ASN A 64 41.54 -4.01 -13.36
C ASN A 64 41.78 -2.50 -13.17
N PRO A 65 42.31 -2.05 -12.02
CA PRO A 65 42.58 -0.63 -11.76
C PRO A 65 43.57 0.02 -12.74
N GLU A 66 44.39 -0.77 -13.45
CA GLU A 66 45.31 -0.24 -14.45
C GLU A 66 44.58 0.34 -15.67
N VAL A 67 43.38 -0.16 -16.00
CA VAL A 67 42.52 0.40 -17.06
C VAL A 67 42.16 1.85 -16.73
N LEU A 68 41.82 2.14 -15.48
CA LEU A 68 41.51 3.49 -15.02
C LEU A 68 42.75 4.37 -15.07
N LYS A 69 43.89 3.89 -14.57
CA LYS A 69 45.14 4.67 -14.59
C LYS A 69 45.56 5.05 -16.00
N VAL A 70 45.38 4.19 -17.00
CA VAL A 70 45.63 4.51 -18.41
C VAL A 70 44.73 5.64 -18.89
N LEU A 71 43.42 5.57 -18.61
CA LEU A 71 42.47 6.63 -18.98
C LEU A 71 42.78 7.95 -18.27
N MET A 72 43.10 7.90 -16.98
CA MET A 72 43.46 9.07 -16.18
C MET A 72 44.76 9.72 -16.66
N ALA A 73 45.80 8.92 -16.98
CA ALA A 73 47.05 9.41 -17.53
C ALA A 73 46.88 10.06 -18.92
N ALA A 74 45.87 9.62 -19.67
CA ALA A 74 45.49 10.20 -20.96
C ALA A 74 44.60 11.46 -20.83
N GLY A 75 44.28 11.91 -19.62
CA GLY A 75 43.49 13.13 -19.39
C GLY A 75 41.98 12.92 -19.35
N ALA A 76 41.52 11.73 -18.93
CA ALA A 76 40.11 11.51 -18.64
C ALA A 76 39.59 12.50 -17.57
N ASP A 77 38.41 13.09 -17.81
CA ASP A 77 37.73 13.98 -16.88
C ASP A 77 37.12 13.17 -15.72
N LEU A 78 37.75 13.28 -14.54
CA LEU A 78 37.34 12.59 -13.32
C LEU A 78 36.02 13.11 -12.74
N ASN A 79 35.59 14.30 -13.16
CA ASN A 79 34.39 14.99 -12.66
C ASN A 79 33.29 15.07 -13.70
N ALA A 80 33.45 14.38 -14.85
CA ALA A 80 32.40 14.29 -15.84
C ALA A 80 31.11 13.79 -15.18
N LYS A 81 29.97 14.31 -15.64
CA LYS A 81 28.64 13.89 -15.18
C LYS A 81 27.85 13.30 -16.35
N ASN A 82 27.24 12.14 -16.11
CA ASN A 82 26.24 11.56 -17.01
C ASN A 82 24.90 12.31 -16.89
N THR A 83 23.86 11.90 -17.63
CA THR A 83 22.54 12.55 -17.61
C THR A 83 21.85 12.54 -16.24
N GLY A 84 22.16 11.58 -15.37
CA GLY A 84 21.69 11.51 -13.98
C GLY A 84 22.54 12.31 -12.98
N GLY A 85 23.62 12.95 -13.43
CA GLY A 85 24.57 13.65 -12.55
C GLY A 85 25.62 12.74 -11.91
N GLY A 86 25.67 11.46 -12.25
CA GLY A 86 26.65 10.50 -11.73
C GLY A 86 28.05 10.80 -12.22
N THR A 87 29.01 10.91 -11.29
CA THR A 87 30.44 11.00 -11.55
C THR A 87 31.08 9.61 -11.63
N PRO A 88 32.30 9.45 -12.18
CA PRO A 88 33.04 8.18 -12.12
C PRO A 88 33.12 7.57 -10.71
N LEU A 89 33.25 8.38 -9.65
CA LEU A 89 33.25 7.88 -8.27
C LEU A 89 31.89 7.33 -7.85
N ILE A 90 30.80 8.03 -8.16
CA ILE A 90 29.44 7.57 -7.86
C ILE A 90 29.14 6.26 -8.62
N VAL A 91 29.52 6.20 -9.90
CA VAL A 91 29.39 5.00 -10.74
C VAL A 91 30.15 3.81 -10.15
N ALA A 92 31.40 4.02 -9.71
CA ALA A 92 32.18 2.99 -9.03
C ALA A 92 31.48 2.50 -7.75
N ALA A 93 30.95 3.43 -6.95
CA ALA A 93 30.32 3.15 -5.68
C ALA A 93 29.06 2.28 -5.81
N TYR A 94 28.29 2.40 -6.90
CA TYR A 94 27.07 1.61 -7.12
C TYR A 94 27.33 0.10 -7.04
N ASN A 95 28.20 -0.44 -7.89
CA ASN A 95 28.28 -1.89 -8.10
C ASN A 95 29.69 -2.44 -8.34
N ASN A 96 30.74 -1.60 -8.40
CA ASN A 96 32.08 -2.14 -8.61
C ASN A 96 32.53 -2.89 -7.35
N THR A 97 32.82 -4.17 -7.52
CA THR A 97 33.20 -5.05 -6.41
C THR A 97 34.69 -4.99 -6.08
N ASN A 98 35.52 -4.38 -6.95
CA ASN A 98 36.93 -4.16 -6.68
C ASN A 98 37.16 -2.81 -5.97
N PRO A 99 37.43 -2.80 -4.65
CA PRO A 99 37.61 -1.57 -3.88
C PRO A 99 38.79 -0.70 -4.36
N GLU A 100 39.79 -1.28 -5.02
CA GLU A 100 40.94 -0.52 -5.51
C GLU A 100 40.55 0.48 -6.60
N ILE A 101 39.44 0.24 -7.32
CA ILE A 101 38.87 1.18 -8.30
C ILE A 101 38.51 2.50 -7.61
N LEU A 102 37.84 2.45 -6.45
CA LEU A 102 37.55 3.65 -5.66
C LEU A 102 38.83 4.28 -5.11
N ARG A 103 39.78 3.48 -4.60
CA ARG A 103 41.05 4.01 -4.06
C ARG A 103 41.84 4.79 -5.11
N VAL A 104 41.85 4.33 -6.36
CA VAL A 104 42.51 5.05 -7.47
C VAL A 104 41.85 6.41 -7.72
N LEU A 105 40.52 6.47 -7.78
CA LEU A 105 39.80 7.74 -7.98
C LEU A 105 40.02 8.71 -6.81
N LEU A 106 39.87 8.24 -5.58
CA LEU A 106 40.00 9.06 -4.37
C LEU A 106 41.42 9.62 -4.20
N ARG A 107 42.46 8.83 -4.51
CA ARG A 107 43.86 9.32 -4.51
C ARG A 107 44.11 10.40 -5.55
N ALA A 108 43.29 10.50 -6.59
CA ALA A 108 43.37 11.57 -7.58
C ALA A 108 42.64 12.86 -7.16
N GLY A 109 42.09 12.91 -5.94
CA GLY A 109 41.53 14.13 -5.35
C GLY A 109 40.14 14.50 -5.85
N VAL A 110 39.36 13.52 -6.32
CA VAL A 110 37.92 13.72 -6.59
C VAL A 110 37.19 14.03 -5.30
N ASN A 111 36.15 14.87 -5.38
CA ASN A 111 35.30 15.18 -4.22
C ASN A 111 34.45 13.95 -3.85
N VAL A 112 34.63 13.47 -2.63
CA VAL A 112 33.96 12.26 -2.10
C VAL A 112 32.45 12.44 -1.89
N ASP A 113 31.99 13.70 -1.78
CA ASP A 113 30.59 14.06 -1.54
C ASP A 113 29.93 14.74 -2.76
N GLU A 114 30.43 14.47 -3.96
CA GLU A 114 29.72 14.91 -5.17
C GLU A 114 28.29 14.38 -5.20
N ARG A 115 27.37 15.23 -5.66
CA ARG A 115 25.94 14.93 -5.68
C ARG A 115 25.44 14.71 -7.10
N GLN A 116 24.60 13.69 -7.24
CA GLN A 116 23.70 13.50 -8.38
C GLN A 116 22.57 14.52 -8.35
N LYS A 117 21.71 14.48 -9.38
CA LYS A 117 20.59 15.42 -9.50
C LYS A 117 19.57 15.31 -8.37
N ASP A 118 19.34 14.10 -7.88
CA ASP A 118 18.45 13.76 -6.75
C ASP A 118 19.16 13.91 -5.39
N GLY A 119 20.37 14.49 -5.37
CA GLY A 119 21.14 14.68 -4.15
C GLY A 119 21.94 13.46 -3.69
N TRP A 120 21.89 12.32 -4.41
CA TRP A 120 22.63 11.10 -4.03
C TRP A 120 24.14 11.28 -4.04
N THR A 121 24.80 10.81 -2.97
CA THR A 121 26.27 10.79 -2.82
C THR A 121 26.84 9.40 -3.14
N PRO A 122 28.17 9.26 -3.36
CA PRO A 122 28.81 7.95 -3.48
C PRO A 122 28.50 7.02 -2.31
N LEU A 123 28.44 7.54 -1.08
CA LEU A 123 28.17 6.73 0.10
C LEU A 123 26.74 6.18 0.10
N MET A 124 25.74 6.95 -0.36
CA MET A 124 24.37 6.46 -0.54
C MET A 124 24.28 5.38 -1.61
N ALA A 125 24.94 5.60 -2.76
CA ALA A 125 25.02 4.61 -3.84
C ALA A 125 25.61 3.28 -3.33
N ALA A 126 26.72 3.36 -2.61
CA ALA A 126 27.35 2.18 -2.00
C ALA A 126 26.45 1.52 -0.96
N ALA A 127 25.85 2.31 -0.06
CA ALA A 127 24.97 1.82 0.99
C ALA A 127 23.74 1.07 0.44
N ARG A 128 23.20 1.50 -0.70
CA ARG A 128 22.04 0.85 -1.33
C ARG A 128 22.40 -0.39 -2.16
N TYR A 129 23.41 -0.27 -3.00
CA TYR A 129 23.61 -1.21 -4.11
C TYR A 129 24.85 -2.08 -3.99
N ASN A 130 25.89 -1.62 -3.28
CA ASN A 130 27.15 -2.34 -3.29
C ASN A 130 27.12 -3.51 -2.31
N SER A 131 27.45 -4.69 -2.83
CA SER A 131 27.51 -5.92 -2.04
C SER A 131 28.81 -6.06 -1.25
N ASN A 132 29.87 -5.33 -1.63
CA ASN A 132 31.17 -5.34 -0.97
C ASN A 132 31.27 -4.22 0.08
N PRO A 133 31.23 -4.54 1.39
CA PRO A 133 31.24 -3.54 2.44
C PRO A 133 32.55 -2.73 2.55
N GLU A 134 33.65 -3.23 1.96
CA GLU A 134 34.92 -2.50 1.89
C GLU A 134 34.80 -1.19 1.10
N VAL A 135 33.89 -1.13 0.12
CA VAL A 135 33.61 0.09 -0.64
C VAL A 135 33.09 1.20 0.28
N LEU A 136 32.20 0.88 1.23
CA LEU A 136 31.75 1.84 2.23
C LEU A 136 32.89 2.30 3.13
N LYS A 137 33.72 1.37 3.63
CA LYS A 137 34.86 1.71 4.49
C LYS A 137 35.80 2.70 3.80
N ILE A 138 36.09 2.50 2.53
CA ILE A 138 36.94 3.39 1.73
C ILE A 138 36.36 4.78 1.59
N LEU A 139 35.05 4.90 1.34
CA LEU A 139 34.39 6.20 1.24
C LEU A 139 34.43 6.93 2.59
N LEU A 140 34.19 6.21 3.69
CA LEU A 140 34.26 6.76 5.05
C LEU A 140 35.70 7.17 5.44
N GLU A 141 36.70 6.34 5.13
CA GLU A 141 38.13 6.67 5.30
C GLU A 141 38.53 7.93 4.52
N ALA A 142 37.91 8.16 3.37
CA ALA A 142 38.11 9.35 2.54
C ALA A 142 37.32 10.58 3.00
N GLY A 143 36.55 10.46 4.09
CA GLY A 143 35.82 11.58 4.70
C GLY A 143 34.45 11.84 4.11
N ALA A 144 33.79 10.85 3.49
CA ALA A 144 32.40 10.98 3.04
C ALA A 144 31.49 11.40 4.20
N ASP A 145 30.56 12.32 3.93
CA ASP A 145 29.56 12.74 4.89
C ASP A 145 28.58 11.60 5.19
N LEU A 146 28.76 10.98 6.35
CA LEU A 146 27.98 9.85 6.84
C LEU A 146 26.49 10.15 6.97
N ASN A 147 26.12 11.41 7.18
CA ASN A 147 24.75 11.84 7.42
C ASN A 147 24.24 12.78 6.31
N ALA A 148 24.87 12.77 5.14
CA ALA A 148 24.37 13.47 3.97
C ALA A 148 22.89 13.10 3.72
N LYS A 149 22.10 14.08 3.30
CA LYS A 149 20.69 13.90 2.92
C LYS A 149 20.50 14.10 1.43
N ASP A 150 19.71 13.23 0.78
CA ASP A 150 19.24 13.43 -0.59
C ASP A 150 18.08 14.44 -0.63
N GLU A 151 17.46 14.64 -1.79
CA GLU A 151 16.35 15.60 -1.95
C GLU A 151 15.11 15.24 -1.11
N ASP A 152 14.89 13.97 -0.78
CA ASP A 152 13.77 13.51 0.06
C ASP A 152 14.15 13.45 1.55
N GLY A 153 15.37 13.87 1.91
CA GLY A 153 15.89 13.81 3.28
C GLY A 153 16.49 12.46 3.69
N GLY A 154 16.60 11.52 2.76
CA GLY A 154 17.14 10.17 2.96
C GLY A 154 18.64 10.16 3.22
N THR A 155 19.08 9.36 4.20
CA THR A 155 20.51 9.19 4.58
C THR A 155 21.11 7.90 4.02
N PRO A 156 22.45 7.73 4.02
CA PRO A 156 23.07 6.44 3.69
C PRO A 156 22.54 5.27 4.54
N LEU A 157 22.30 5.49 5.83
CA LEU A 157 21.74 4.47 6.72
C LEU A 157 20.30 4.09 6.31
N MET A 158 19.48 5.05 5.91
CA MET A 158 18.13 4.79 5.37
C MET A 158 18.18 4.00 4.06
N ALA A 159 19.08 4.35 3.15
CA ALA A 159 19.27 3.63 1.90
C ALA A 159 19.67 2.16 2.14
N ALA A 160 20.61 1.92 3.07
CA ALA A 160 20.98 0.57 3.49
C ALA A 160 19.81 -0.18 4.15
N ALA A 161 19.14 0.46 5.12
CA ALA A 161 18.02 -0.14 5.86
C ALA A 161 16.86 -0.52 4.94
N ARG A 162 16.57 0.29 3.90
CA ARG A 162 15.46 0.06 2.97
C ARG A 162 15.75 -1.02 1.93
N TYR A 163 16.97 -1.06 1.39
CA TYR A 163 17.24 -1.79 0.15
C TYR A 163 18.36 -2.82 0.22
N ASN A 164 19.34 -2.65 1.11
CA ASN A 164 20.51 -3.52 1.11
C ASN A 164 20.23 -4.80 1.89
N SER A 165 20.50 -5.94 1.26
CA SER A 165 20.30 -7.25 1.86
C SER A 165 21.52 -7.74 2.66
N ASN A 166 22.68 -7.07 2.55
CA ASN A 166 23.89 -7.39 3.29
C ASN A 166 23.93 -6.61 4.62
N PRO A 167 23.71 -7.26 5.78
CA PRO A 167 23.61 -6.57 7.06
C PRO A 167 24.94 -5.93 7.52
N GLU A 168 26.08 -6.37 6.96
CA GLU A 168 27.40 -5.79 7.28
C GLU A 168 27.50 -4.32 6.85
N VAL A 169 26.83 -3.93 5.76
CA VAL A 169 26.75 -2.54 5.30
C VAL A 169 26.12 -1.65 6.39
N LEU A 170 25.06 -2.14 7.02
CA LEU A 170 24.38 -1.45 8.10
C LEU A 170 25.28 -1.32 9.34
N LYS A 171 25.97 -2.40 9.71
CA LYS A 171 26.91 -2.41 10.85
C LYS A 171 28.02 -1.37 10.68
N ILE A 172 28.64 -1.31 9.49
CA ILE A 172 29.70 -0.34 9.22
C ILE A 172 29.20 1.10 9.37
N LEU A 173 28.00 1.41 8.85
CA LEU A 173 27.43 2.77 8.98
C LEU A 173 27.15 3.11 10.45
N LEU A 174 26.62 2.17 11.22
CA LEU A 174 26.35 2.36 12.65
C LEU A 174 27.64 2.49 13.48
N GLU A 175 28.64 1.65 13.23
CA GLU A 175 29.97 1.73 13.87
C GLU A 175 30.68 3.05 13.53
N ALA A 176 30.44 3.61 12.34
CA ALA A 176 30.94 4.92 11.95
C ALA A 176 30.19 6.10 12.60
N GLY A 177 29.08 5.84 13.29
CA GLY A 177 28.29 6.85 13.99
C GLY A 177 27.18 7.49 13.16
N ALA A 178 26.58 6.74 12.22
CA ALA A 178 25.42 7.21 11.46
C ALA A 178 24.26 7.52 12.42
N ASP A 179 23.50 8.57 12.13
CA ASP A 179 22.31 8.91 12.91
C ASP A 179 21.23 7.83 12.74
N LEU A 180 21.16 6.95 13.74
CA LEU A 180 20.23 5.81 13.81
C LEU A 180 18.76 6.24 13.71
N ASN A 181 18.44 7.45 14.16
CA ASN A 181 17.08 7.97 14.28
C ASN A 181 16.84 9.17 13.36
N ALA A 182 17.67 9.34 12.32
CA ALA A 182 17.43 10.33 11.29
C ALA A 182 16.02 10.20 10.72
N LYS A 183 15.45 11.33 10.29
CA LYS A 183 14.16 11.40 9.61
C LYS A 183 14.31 12.03 8.23
N ASP A 184 13.62 11.43 7.27
CA ASP A 184 13.39 11.99 5.94
C ASP A 184 12.25 13.04 5.99
N GLU A 185 11.87 13.60 4.85
CA GLU A 185 10.84 14.66 4.81
C GLU A 185 9.46 14.19 5.29
N ASP A 186 9.12 12.92 5.07
CA ASP A 186 7.87 12.29 5.52
C ASP A 186 7.97 11.76 6.98
N GLY A 187 9.11 11.97 7.64
CA GLY A 187 9.33 11.57 9.03
C GLY A 187 9.70 10.09 9.22
N TRP A 188 10.01 9.34 8.16
CA TRP A 188 10.41 7.95 8.24
C TRP A 188 11.82 7.81 8.82
N THR A 189 12.01 6.79 9.66
CA THR A 189 13.32 6.41 10.22
C THR A 189 13.91 5.20 9.50
N PRO A 190 15.23 4.91 9.65
CA PRO A 190 15.82 3.67 9.14
C PRO A 190 15.05 2.40 9.58
N LEU A 191 14.59 2.36 10.84
CA LEU A 191 13.79 1.24 11.37
C LEU A 191 12.47 1.07 10.63
N MET A 192 11.74 2.16 10.37
CA MET A 192 10.47 2.11 9.64
C MET A 192 10.67 1.63 8.20
N LEU A 193 11.72 2.10 7.52
CA LEU A 193 12.05 1.68 6.17
C LEU A 193 12.43 0.20 6.11
N ALA A 194 13.19 -0.30 7.09
CA ALA A 194 13.53 -1.71 7.20
C ALA A 194 12.27 -2.58 7.39
N ILE A 195 11.37 -2.21 8.31
CA ILE A 195 10.11 -2.93 8.54
C ILE A 195 9.24 -2.96 7.29
N ARG A 196 9.13 -1.83 6.58
CA ARG A 196 8.20 -1.68 5.46
C ARG A 196 8.73 -2.27 4.16
N TYR A 197 10.03 -2.26 3.92
CA TYR A 197 10.57 -2.57 2.58
C TYR A 197 11.65 -3.65 2.57
N ASN A 198 12.38 -3.86 3.65
CA ASN A 198 13.48 -4.82 3.66
C ASN A 198 13.00 -6.22 4.05
N THR A 199 13.43 -7.23 3.30
CA THR A 199 13.07 -8.64 3.54
C THR A 199 14.08 -9.37 4.42
N THR A 200 15.26 -8.78 4.66
CA THR A 200 16.32 -9.37 5.48
C THR A 200 16.08 -9.08 6.97
N GLN A 201 15.58 -10.07 7.72
CA GLN A 201 15.26 -9.93 9.16
C GLN A 201 16.47 -9.50 10.03
N GLU A 202 17.69 -9.85 9.61
CA GLU A 202 18.90 -9.45 10.34
C GLU A 202 19.10 -7.92 10.33
N VAL A 203 18.66 -7.21 9.29
CA VAL A 203 18.71 -5.72 9.24
C VAL A 203 17.85 -5.12 10.34
N LEU A 204 16.62 -5.62 10.52
CA LEU A 204 15.74 -5.21 11.61
C LEU A 204 16.40 -5.47 12.97
N LYS A 205 16.94 -6.67 13.17
CA LYS A 205 17.57 -7.06 14.43
C LYS A 205 18.74 -6.14 14.79
N ILE A 206 19.61 -5.82 13.83
CA ILE A 206 20.73 -4.89 14.06
C ILE A 206 20.24 -3.50 14.48
N LEU A 207 19.19 -2.97 13.84
CA LEU A 207 18.63 -1.65 14.19
C LEU A 207 18.05 -1.64 15.61
N LEU A 208 17.34 -2.71 16.00
CA LEU A 208 16.80 -2.84 17.36
C LEU A 208 17.92 -2.98 18.39
N GLU A 209 18.93 -3.81 18.13
CA GLU A 209 20.11 -3.98 19.00
C GLU A 209 20.92 -2.69 19.14
N ALA A 210 20.96 -1.86 18.09
CA ALA A 210 21.60 -0.54 18.12
C ALA A 210 20.79 0.52 18.90
N GLY A 211 19.56 0.21 19.32
CA GLY A 211 18.71 1.13 20.08
C GLY A 211 17.91 2.10 19.21
N ALA A 212 17.44 1.66 18.04
CA ALA A 212 16.56 2.47 17.20
C ALA A 212 15.29 2.85 17.96
N ASP A 213 14.80 4.07 17.73
CA ASP A 213 13.57 4.56 18.34
C ASP A 213 12.36 3.79 17.79
N VAL A 214 11.91 2.79 18.55
CA VAL A 214 10.74 1.95 18.25
C VAL A 214 9.41 2.70 18.37
N ASN A 215 9.43 3.93 18.90
CA ASN A 215 8.27 4.80 19.11
C ASN A 215 8.27 6.04 18.23
N ALA A 216 9.21 6.13 17.28
CA ALA A 216 9.21 7.18 16.28
C ALA A 216 7.86 7.23 15.54
N LYS A 217 7.49 8.44 15.11
CA LYS A 217 6.29 8.70 14.31
C LYS A 217 6.68 9.36 13.00
N GLU A 218 6.17 8.82 11.90
CA GLU A 218 6.16 9.50 10.60
C GLU A 218 5.07 10.58 10.60
N GLU A 219 4.94 11.32 9.50
CA GLU A 219 4.07 12.49 9.42
C GLU A 219 2.65 12.21 9.91
N ASP A 220 2.02 11.09 9.54
CA ASP A 220 0.67 10.70 9.96
C ASP A 220 0.57 10.05 11.34
N GLY A 221 1.66 10.02 12.09
CA GLY A 221 1.70 9.51 13.45
C GLY A 221 1.81 7.99 13.55
N VAL A 222 2.00 7.28 12.44
CA VAL A 222 2.20 5.84 12.36
C VAL A 222 3.55 5.46 12.97
N THR A 223 3.54 4.43 13.82
CA THR A 223 4.74 3.93 14.50
C THR A 223 5.31 2.68 13.82
N PRO A 224 6.57 2.28 14.12
CA PRO A 224 7.14 1.00 13.67
C PRO A 224 6.23 -0.20 13.96
N LEU A 225 5.60 -0.23 15.14
CA LEU A 225 4.68 -1.30 15.54
C LEU A 225 3.43 -1.35 14.65
N MET A 226 2.86 -0.20 14.27
CA MET A 226 1.73 -0.14 13.34
C MET A 226 2.12 -0.63 11.94
N LEU A 227 3.29 -0.24 11.44
CA LEU A 227 3.79 -0.66 10.12
C LEU A 227 3.97 -2.18 10.05
N ALA A 228 4.50 -2.78 11.11
CA ALA A 228 4.75 -4.22 11.20
C ALA A 228 3.47 -5.07 11.07
N THR A 229 2.30 -4.53 11.42
CA THR A 229 1.04 -5.27 11.31
C THR A 229 0.68 -5.64 9.86
N SER A 230 1.11 -4.82 8.89
CA SER A 230 0.88 -5.03 7.45
C SER A 230 1.74 -6.13 6.82
N LYS A 231 2.83 -6.54 7.49
CA LYS A 231 3.77 -7.56 6.97
C LYS A 231 3.37 -8.99 7.31
N ASN A 232 2.38 -9.17 8.19
CA ASN A 232 1.95 -10.48 8.68
C ASN A 232 3.08 -11.28 9.36
N THR A 233 4.04 -10.62 10.01
CA THR A 233 5.18 -11.24 10.71
C THR A 233 5.07 -11.06 12.24
N PRO A 234 4.47 -12.02 12.96
CA PRO A 234 4.38 -12.01 14.42
C PRO A 234 5.73 -11.79 15.11
N GLU A 235 6.82 -12.32 14.55
CA GLU A 235 8.17 -12.21 15.08
C GLU A 235 8.66 -10.75 15.12
N THR A 236 8.32 -9.95 14.10
CA THR A 236 8.66 -8.53 14.05
C THR A 236 7.89 -7.75 15.13
N LEU A 237 6.62 -8.08 15.35
CA LEU A 237 5.81 -7.45 16.41
C LEU A 237 6.38 -7.78 17.79
N THR A 238 6.70 -9.05 18.06
CA THR A 238 7.31 -9.49 19.31
C THR A 238 8.63 -8.75 19.55
N ALA A 239 9.52 -8.69 18.56
CA ALA A 239 10.79 -7.99 18.69
C ALA A 239 10.63 -6.49 18.99
N LEU A 240 9.66 -5.82 18.37
CA LEU A 240 9.36 -4.41 18.64
C LEU A 240 8.80 -4.20 20.05
N LEU A 241 7.91 -5.08 20.51
CA LEU A 241 7.34 -5.02 21.86
C LEU A 241 8.40 -5.28 22.93
N GLU A 242 9.27 -6.27 22.72
CA GLU A 242 10.42 -6.54 23.60
C GLU A 242 11.39 -5.35 23.66
N ALA A 243 11.54 -4.62 22.55
CA ALA A 243 12.32 -3.39 22.48
C ALA A 243 11.60 -2.15 23.05
N GLY A 244 10.37 -2.29 23.58
CA GLY A 244 9.65 -1.22 24.27
C GLY A 244 8.75 -0.36 23.38
N ALA A 245 8.26 -0.90 22.26
CA ALA A 245 7.25 -0.22 21.46
C ALA A 245 5.95 0.00 22.27
N ASP A 246 5.39 1.21 22.17
CA ASP A 246 4.13 1.58 22.79
C ASP A 246 2.98 0.86 22.07
N LEU A 247 2.48 -0.18 22.75
CA LEU A 247 1.40 -1.04 22.29
C LEU A 247 0.10 -0.29 21.98
N ASN A 248 -0.11 0.87 22.61
CA ASN A 248 -1.33 1.66 22.49
C ASN A 248 -1.07 3.05 21.88
N ALA A 249 0.05 3.20 21.17
CA ALA A 249 0.36 4.43 20.45
C ALA A 249 -0.80 4.83 19.51
N LYS A 250 -1.06 6.13 19.40
CA LYS A 250 -2.09 6.69 18.52
C LYS A 250 -1.46 7.45 17.35
N ASN A 251 -1.94 7.18 16.13
CA ASN A 251 -1.63 7.98 14.95
C ASN A 251 -2.49 9.27 14.93
N LYS A 252 -2.39 10.09 13.88
CA LYS A 252 -3.17 11.32 13.76
C LYS A 252 -4.68 11.09 13.81
N ASP A 253 -5.18 9.95 13.37
CA ASP A 253 -6.61 9.60 13.41
C ASP A 253 -7.01 8.86 14.69
N GLU A 254 -6.12 8.83 15.69
CA GLU A 254 -6.26 8.07 16.92
C GLU A 254 -6.34 6.54 16.74
N GLY A 255 -5.93 6.04 15.57
CA GLY A 255 -5.78 4.62 15.28
C GLY A 255 -4.65 4.00 16.10
N THR A 256 -4.88 2.80 16.64
CA THR A 256 -3.92 2.03 17.44
C THR A 256 -3.28 0.89 16.64
N PRO A 257 -2.17 0.27 17.12
CA PRO A 257 -1.61 -0.92 16.47
C PRO A 257 -2.60 -2.06 16.31
N LEU A 258 -3.51 -2.28 17.27
CA LEU A 258 -4.54 -3.32 17.16
C LEU A 258 -5.57 -3.01 16.06
N MET A 259 -5.93 -1.74 15.86
CA MET A 259 -6.79 -1.34 14.73
C MET A 259 -6.08 -1.54 13.39
N ALA A 260 -4.81 -1.15 13.29
CA ALA A 260 -4.00 -1.38 12.08
C ALA A 260 -3.89 -2.88 11.75
N ALA A 261 -3.69 -3.72 12.76
CA ALA A 261 -3.70 -5.18 12.62
C ALA A 261 -5.05 -5.71 12.11
N ALA A 262 -6.16 -5.25 12.72
CA ALA A 262 -7.51 -5.61 12.32
C ALA A 262 -7.88 -5.13 10.90
N GLN A 263 -7.23 -4.09 10.39
CA GLN A 263 -7.45 -3.55 9.05
C GLN A 263 -6.59 -4.24 7.98
N HIS A 264 -5.32 -4.52 8.29
CA HIS A 264 -4.33 -4.90 7.29
C HIS A 264 -3.86 -6.36 7.36
N SER A 265 -4.16 -7.09 8.43
CA SER A 265 -3.74 -8.48 8.59
C SER A 265 -4.92 -9.44 8.53
N SER A 266 -4.79 -10.45 7.67
CA SER A 266 -5.66 -11.64 7.66
C SER A 266 -5.11 -12.79 8.48
N ASN A 267 -3.94 -12.61 9.11
CA ASN A 267 -3.30 -13.58 9.99
C ASN A 267 -3.75 -13.35 11.45
N PRO A 268 -4.56 -14.24 12.05
CA PRO A 268 -5.04 -14.07 13.43
C PRO A 268 -3.91 -14.01 14.46
N GLU A 269 -2.74 -14.58 14.16
CA GLU A 269 -1.59 -14.58 15.08
C GLU A 269 -1.03 -13.18 15.32
N VAL A 270 -1.11 -12.28 14.33
CA VAL A 270 -0.72 -10.87 14.49
C VAL A 270 -1.55 -10.19 15.58
N LEU A 271 -2.87 -10.43 15.58
CA LEU A 271 -3.75 -9.89 16.61
C LEU A 271 -3.49 -10.55 17.96
N LYS A 272 -3.27 -11.86 18.00
CA LYS A 272 -2.98 -12.59 19.25
C LYS A 272 -1.73 -12.05 19.94
N VAL A 273 -0.65 -11.73 19.21
CA VAL A 273 0.55 -11.12 19.78
C VAL A 273 0.21 -9.80 20.48
N LEU A 274 -0.49 -8.89 19.80
CA LEU A 274 -0.87 -7.59 20.36
C LEU A 274 -1.82 -7.72 21.56
N ILE A 275 -2.80 -8.63 21.47
CA ILE A 275 -3.76 -8.90 22.55
C ILE A 275 -3.05 -9.51 23.77
N ALA A 276 -2.16 -10.48 23.56
CA ALA A 276 -1.39 -11.09 24.63
C ALA A 276 -0.45 -10.09 25.32
N ALA A 277 0.04 -9.08 24.59
CA ALA A 277 0.80 -7.97 25.14
C ALA A 277 -0.05 -6.95 25.92
N GLY A 278 -1.38 -7.05 25.87
CA GLY A 278 -2.31 -6.18 26.62
C GLY A 278 -2.83 -4.97 25.83
N ALA A 279 -3.03 -5.11 24.51
CA ALA A 279 -3.58 -4.03 23.69
C ALA A 279 -5.00 -3.68 24.15
N ASP A 280 -5.34 -2.39 24.15
CA ASP A 280 -6.70 -1.93 24.45
C ASP A 280 -7.65 -2.33 23.31
N LEU A 281 -8.46 -3.36 23.58
CA LEU A 281 -9.44 -3.92 22.65
C LEU A 281 -10.52 -2.91 22.23
N ASN A 282 -10.82 -1.94 23.10
CA ASN A 282 -11.98 -1.05 22.98
C ASN A 282 -11.58 0.41 22.78
N ALA A 283 -10.29 0.68 22.52
CA ALA A 283 -9.84 1.98 22.05
C ALA A 283 -10.68 2.41 20.83
N LYS A 284 -10.91 3.72 20.72
CA LYS A 284 -11.62 4.34 19.62
C LYS A 284 -10.71 5.32 18.88
N ASN A 285 -10.80 5.30 17.55
CA ASN A 285 -10.23 6.32 16.69
C ASN A 285 -11.11 7.60 16.73
N LYS A 286 -10.75 8.63 15.96
CA LYS A 286 -11.52 9.89 15.89
C LYS A 286 -12.99 9.71 15.50
N ASP A 287 -13.30 8.75 14.63
CA ASP A 287 -14.67 8.47 14.17
C ASP A 287 -15.41 7.50 15.10
N GLY A 288 -14.80 7.10 16.22
CA GLY A 288 -15.38 6.15 17.17
C GLY A 288 -15.21 4.68 16.80
N GLY A 289 -14.45 4.38 15.75
CA GLY A 289 -14.15 3.03 15.26
C GLY A 289 -13.24 2.24 16.21
N THR A 290 -13.59 0.97 16.47
CA THR A 290 -12.81 0.02 17.27
C THR A 290 -12.12 -1.03 16.40
N ALA A 291 -11.16 -1.78 16.95
CA ALA A 291 -10.49 -2.86 16.22
C ALA A 291 -11.48 -3.91 15.66
N LEU A 292 -12.55 -4.23 16.39
CA LEU A 292 -13.59 -5.15 15.90
C LEU A 292 -14.37 -4.59 14.71
N MET A 293 -14.59 -3.26 14.65
CA MET A 293 -15.19 -2.61 13.48
C MET A 293 -14.26 -2.67 12.27
N PHE A 294 -12.96 -2.36 12.43
CA PHE A 294 -12.00 -2.48 11.34
C PHE A 294 -11.89 -3.93 10.82
N ALA A 295 -11.91 -4.92 11.71
CA ALA A 295 -11.96 -6.33 11.31
C ALA A 295 -13.24 -6.67 10.54
N ALA A 296 -14.40 -6.19 11.00
CA ALA A 296 -15.68 -6.40 10.31
C ALA A 296 -15.69 -5.83 8.88
N ILE A 297 -15.05 -4.67 8.67
CA ILE A 297 -14.97 -3.99 7.36
C ILE A 297 -13.98 -4.70 6.43
N HIS A 298 -12.77 -4.98 6.92
CA HIS A 298 -11.63 -5.28 6.05
C HIS A 298 -11.20 -6.75 6.02
N ASN A 299 -11.70 -7.58 6.94
CA ASN A 299 -11.27 -8.97 7.06
C ASN A 299 -12.34 -9.96 6.62
N SER A 300 -12.07 -10.70 5.54
CA SER A 300 -12.90 -11.82 5.11
C SER A 300 -12.58 -13.13 5.84
N ASN A 301 -11.51 -13.17 6.66
CA ASN A 301 -11.15 -14.29 7.51
C ASN A 301 -11.90 -14.21 8.87
N PRO A 302 -12.90 -15.07 9.14
CA PRO A 302 -13.67 -15.02 10.37
C PRO A 302 -12.84 -15.26 11.64
N GLU A 303 -11.68 -15.94 11.52
CA GLU A 303 -10.81 -16.22 12.66
C GLU A 303 -10.20 -14.95 13.27
N VAL A 304 -9.99 -13.89 12.48
CA VAL A 304 -9.53 -12.59 12.98
C VAL A 304 -10.56 -12.00 13.95
N LEU A 305 -11.85 -12.07 13.59
CA LEU A 305 -12.93 -11.62 14.47
C LEU A 305 -13.06 -12.53 15.70
N LYS A 306 -12.99 -13.85 15.53
CA LYS A 306 -13.04 -14.81 16.65
C LYS A 306 -11.97 -14.51 17.69
N VAL A 307 -10.75 -14.15 17.28
CA VAL A 307 -9.67 -13.75 18.19
C VAL A 307 -10.05 -12.51 19.01
N LEU A 308 -10.57 -11.45 18.37
CA LEU A 308 -11.01 -10.23 19.08
C LEU A 308 -12.19 -10.48 20.02
N ILE A 309 -13.17 -11.27 19.57
CA ILE A 309 -14.37 -11.62 20.33
C ILE A 309 -13.99 -12.46 21.55
N ALA A 310 -13.15 -13.49 21.38
CA ALA A 310 -12.69 -14.34 22.47
C ALA A 310 -11.85 -13.56 23.50
N ALA A 311 -11.17 -12.50 23.08
CA ALA A 311 -10.45 -11.60 23.95
C ALA A 311 -11.35 -10.62 24.74
N GLY A 312 -12.63 -10.51 24.37
CA GLY A 312 -13.61 -9.64 25.04
C GLY A 312 -13.77 -8.25 24.41
N ALA A 313 -13.54 -8.10 23.11
CA ALA A 313 -13.89 -6.87 22.39
C ALA A 313 -15.40 -6.57 22.52
N ASP A 314 -15.74 -5.29 22.68
CA ASP A 314 -17.14 -4.85 22.80
C ASP A 314 -17.89 -5.03 21.48
N LEU A 315 -18.76 -6.03 21.48
CA LEU A 315 -19.60 -6.44 20.35
C LEU A 315 -20.61 -5.37 19.93
N ASN A 316 -21.00 -4.48 20.85
CA ASN A 316 -22.03 -3.47 20.64
C ASN A 316 -21.47 -2.05 20.71
N ALA A 317 -20.14 -1.90 20.58
CA ALA A 317 -19.51 -0.61 20.44
C ALA A 317 -20.17 0.19 19.32
N LYS A 318 -20.28 1.50 19.52
CA LYS A 318 -20.87 2.45 18.58
C LYS A 318 -19.85 3.48 18.15
N ASP A 319 -19.75 3.70 16.84
CA ASP A 319 -19.00 4.81 16.27
C ASP A 319 -19.74 6.14 16.48
N GLU A 320 -19.25 7.24 15.90
CA GLU A 320 -19.92 8.53 16.02
C GLU A 320 -21.34 8.52 15.46
N ASP A 321 -21.66 7.74 14.43
CA ASP A 321 -22.98 7.61 13.80
C ASP A 321 -23.84 6.47 14.36
N GLU A 322 -23.41 5.90 15.48
CA GLU A 322 -24.02 4.76 16.15
C GLU A 322 -24.04 3.45 15.34
N TRP A 323 -23.11 3.30 14.40
CA TRP A 323 -22.85 2.02 13.73
C TRP A 323 -22.16 1.05 14.66
N THR A 324 -22.62 -0.20 14.62
CA THR A 324 -22.04 -1.32 15.36
C THR A 324 -21.13 -2.16 14.46
N PRO A 325 -20.24 -3.02 15.01
CA PRO A 325 -19.44 -3.93 14.21
C PRO A 325 -20.28 -4.81 13.26
N LEU A 326 -21.47 -5.24 13.70
CA LEU A 326 -22.39 -6.02 12.88
C LEU A 326 -22.94 -5.22 11.69
N MET A 327 -23.21 -3.92 11.85
CA MET A 327 -23.64 -3.07 10.72
C MET A 327 -22.51 -2.89 9.70
N PHE A 328 -21.28 -2.68 10.18
CA PHE A 328 -20.12 -2.61 9.29
C PHE A 328 -19.90 -3.93 8.53
N ALA A 329 -19.96 -5.07 9.21
CA ALA A 329 -19.90 -6.39 8.56
C ALA A 329 -21.01 -6.57 7.51
N ALA A 330 -22.24 -6.19 7.85
CA ALA A 330 -23.40 -6.28 6.97
C ALA A 330 -23.20 -5.50 5.66
N TYR A 331 -22.64 -4.29 5.77
CA TYR A 331 -22.46 -3.37 4.65
C TYR A 331 -21.25 -3.74 3.77
N TYR A 332 -20.10 -4.06 4.38
CA TYR A 332 -18.83 -4.19 3.68
C TYR A 332 -18.39 -5.63 3.42
N ASN A 333 -18.88 -6.62 4.18
CA ASN A 333 -18.37 -7.98 4.15
C ASN A 333 -19.32 -8.94 3.41
N SER A 334 -18.86 -9.50 2.29
CA SER A 334 -19.64 -10.44 1.50
C SER A 334 -19.54 -11.89 2.00
N ASN A 335 -18.69 -12.18 3.00
CA ASN A 335 -18.55 -13.51 3.59
C ASN A 335 -19.60 -13.72 4.71
N PRO A 336 -20.62 -14.58 4.53
CA PRO A 336 -21.65 -14.80 5.55
C PRO A 336 -21.10 -15.34 6.87
N GLU A 337 -19.96 -16.04 6.85
CA GLU A 337 -19.35 -16.61 8.06
C GLU A 337 -18.85 -15.52 9.02
N VAL A 338 -18.39 -14.37 8.49
CA VAL A 338 -18.00 -13.22 9.34
C VAL A 338 -19.20 -12.70 10.14
N LEU A 339 -20.38 -12.66 9.53
CA LEU A 339 -21.60 -12.22 10.17
C LEU A 339 -22.10 -13.27 11.17
N LYS A 340 -22.05 -14.56 10.82
CA LYS A 340 -22.39 -15.66 11.73
C LYS A 340 -21.57 -15.58 13.01
N VAL A 341 -20.27 -15.38 12.91
CA VAL A 341 -19.38 -15.23 14.07
C VAL A 341 -19.83 -14.10 14.99
N LEU A 342 -20.21 -12.94 14.46
CA LEU A 342 -20.70 -11.82 15.25
C LEU A 342 -22.08 -12.10 15.88
N LEU A 343 -22.98 -12.75 15.15
CA LEU A 343 -24.33 -13.07 15.62
C LEU A 343 -24.32 -14.15 16.70
N GLU A 344 -23.54 -15.22 16.51
CA GLU A 344 -23.34 -16.29 17.49
C GLU A 344 -22.67 -15.79 18.78
N ALA A 345 -21.87 -14.72 18.68
CA ALA A 345 -21.29 -14.05 19.84
C ALA A 345 -22.31 -13.21 20.65
N GLY A 346 -23.54 -13.03 20.16
CA GLY A 346 -24.60 -12.32 20.87
C GLY A 346 -24.68 -10.81 20.60
N THR A 347 -24.25 -10.37 19.41
CA THR A 347 -24.53 -9.00 18.94
C THR A 347 -26.03 -8.71 18.85
N ASP A 348 -26.45 -7.47 19.08
CA ASP A 348 -27.84 -7.06 18.84
C ASP A 348 -28.13 -6.98 17.34
N VAL A 349 -28.80 -8.03 16.82
CA VAL A 349 -29.21 -8.15 15.41
C VAL A 349 -30.14 -7.02 14.95
N ASN A 350 -30.82 -6.35 15.89
CA ASN A 350 -31.79 -5.29 15.62
C ASN A 350 -31.32 -3.91 16.12
N ALA A 351 -30.02 -3.76 16.41
CA ALA A 351 -29.43 -2.48 16.81
C ALA A 351 -29.79 -1.38 15.81
N LYS A 352 -29.93 -0.14 16.28
CA LYS A 352 -30.26 1.02 15.45
C LYS A 352 -29.18 2.09 15.54
N ASN A 353 -28.78 2.60 14.39
CA ASN A 353 -27.87 3.74 14.27
C ASN A 353 -28.63 5.08 14.38
N LYS A 354 -27.95 6.22 14.18
CA LYS A 354 -28.56 7.56 14.26
C LYS A 354 -29.77 7.76 13.35
N VAL A 355 -29.83 7.12 12.18
CA VAL A 355 -30.99 7.23 11.26
C VAL A 355 -32.05 6.15 11.51
N GLY A 356 -31.84 5.30 12.51
CA GLY A 356 -32.71 4.18 12.84
C GLY A 356 -32.53 2.99 11.91
N ALA A 357 -31.45 2.93 11.13
CA ALA A 357 -31.15 1.78 10.27
C ALA A 357 -30.61 0.61 11.11
N THR A 358 -31.01 -0.60 10.73
CA THR A 358 -30.56 -1.86 11.36
C THR A 358 -29.46 -2.53 10.53
N PRO A 359 -28.73 -3.52 11.08
CA PRO A 359 -27.78 -4.31 10.30
C PRO A 359 -28.38 -4.92 9.02
N LEU A 360 -29.62 -5.42 9.09
CA LEU A 360 -30.34 -5.94 7.93
C LEU A 360 -30.58 -4.87 6.86
N MET A 361 -30.85 -3.61 7.24
CA MET A 361 -30.94 -2.50 6.27
C MET A 361 -29.59 -2.16 5.65
N ALA A 362 -28.50 -2.22 6.43
CA ALA A 362 -27.15 -2.00 5.91
C ALA A 362 -26.77 -3.07 4.88
N ALA A 363 -27.06 -4.35 5.15
CA ALA A 363 -26.90 -5.43 4.18
C ALA A 363 -27.80 -5.23 2.95
N ALA A 364 -29.07 -4.84 3.15
CA ALA A 364 -30.01 -4.62 2.07
C ALA A 364 -29.51 -3.59 1.05
N TRP A 365 -28.86 -2.51 1.49
CA TRP A 365 -28.38 -1.46 0.59
C TRP A 365 -27.29 -1.91 -0.38
N HIS A 366 -26.28 -2.65 0.10
CA HIS A 366 -25.05 -2.87 -0.68
C HIS A 366 -24.60 -4.32 -0.80
N ASN A 367 -25.04 -5.23 0.08
CA ASN A 367 -24.54 -6.59 0.06
C ASN A 367 -25.26 -7.40 -1.04
N THR A 368 -24.52 -7.76 -2.09
CA THR A 368 -25.08 -8.50 -3.22
C THR A 368 -25.12 -10.01 -2.99
N ASN A 369 -24.63 -10.51 -1.85
CA ASN A 369 -24.69 -11.93 -1.51
C ASN A 369 -26.00 -12.25 -0.75
N PRO A 370 -26.96 -12.99 -1.32
CA PRO A 370 -28.22 -13.31 -0.65
C PRO A 370 -28.05 -14.14 0.63
N GLU A 371 -26.96 -14.90 0.76
CA GLU A 371 -26.66 -15.69 1.96
C GLU A 371 -26.42 -14.81 3.20
N VAL A 372 -25.92 -13.59 3.02
CA VAL A 372 -25.78 -12.62 4.12
C VAL A 372 -27.15 -12.27 4.73
N LEU A 373 -28.17 -12.09 3.88
CA LEU A 373 -29.53 -11.79 4.34
C LEU A 373 -30.16 -13.00 5.04
N LYS A 374 -29.95 -14.20 4.50
CA LYS A 374 -30.42 -15.44 5.13
C LYS A 374 -29.87 -15.60 6.54
N VAL A 375 -28.58 -15.30 6.74
CA VAL A 375 -27.95 -15.31 8.08
C VAL A 375 -28.66 -14.35 9.04
N PHE A 376 -29.03 -13.13 8.61
CA PHE A 376 -29.79 -12.21 9.44
C PHE A 376 -31.20 -12.70 9.76
N ILE A 377 -31.89 -13.28 8.78
CA ILE A 377 -33.25 -13.83 8.95
C ILE A 377 -33.23 -15.00 9.94
N GLU A 378 -32.28 -15.93 9.78
CA GLU A 378 -32.08 -17.06 10.69
C GLU A 378 -31.75 -16.59 12.12
N ALA A 379 -31.03 -15.47 12.25
CA ALA A 379 -30.72 -14.85 13.53
C ALA A 379 -31.85 -13.98 14.13
N GLY A 380 -33.02 -13.92 13.48
CA GLY A 380 -34.20 -13.23 14.01
C GLY A 380 -34.21 -11.70 13.78
N ALA A 381 -33.55 -11.21 12.72
CA ALA A 381 -33.68 -9.83 12.30
C ALA A 381 -35.14 -9.48 11.93
N ASP A 382 -35.63 -8.31 12.34
CA ASP A 382 -36.97 -7.85 11.99
C ASP A 382 -37.03 -7.42 10.50
N ILE A 383 -37.66 -8.28 9.69
CA ILE A 383 -37.79 -8.12 8.24
C ILE A 383 -38.58 -6.87 7.82
N ASN A 384 -39.45 -6.36 8.70
CA ASN A 384 -40.37 -5.26 8.42
C ASN A 384 -40.09 -4.00 9.26
N VAL A 385 -38.94 -3.95 9.93
CA VAL A 385 -38.54 -2.81 10.76
C VAL A 385 -38.53 -1.51 9.97
N LYS A 386 -38.96 -0.41 10.60
CA LYS A 386 -38.92 0.93 10.00
C LYS A 386 -37.85 1.80 10.66
N ASN A 387 -37.04 2.46 9.83
CA ASN A 387 -36.09 3.48 10.28
C ASN A 387 -36.81 4.82 10.57
N LYS A 388 -36.04 5.89 10.86
CA LYS A 388 -36.63 7.20 11.21
C LYS A 388 -37.44 7.84 10.08
N VAL A 389 -37.19 7.50 8.81
CA VAL A 389 -38.01 7.97 7.66
C VAL A 389 -39.13 7.00 7.28
N GLY A 390 -39.28 5.90 8.02
CA GLY A 390 -40.29 4.89 7.75
C GLY A 390 -39.90 3.86 6.69
N ALA A 391 -38.67 3.90 6.17
CA ALA A 391 -38.20 2.94 5.17
C ALA A 391 -37.98 1.56 5.81
N THR A 392 -38.32 0.50 5.08
CA THR A 392 -38.10 -0.90 5.47
C THR A 392 -36.83 -1.47 4.81
N PRO A 393 -36.30 -2.63 5.27
CA PRO A 393 -35.18 -3.29 4.60
C PRO A 393 -35.47 -3.62 3.12
N LEU A 394 -36.71 -4.04 2.81
CA LEU A 394 -37.11 -4.29 1.42
C LEU A 394 -37.09 -3.00 0.56
N MET A 395 -37.46 -1.83 1.11
CA MET A 395 -37.33 -0.56 0.37
C MET A 395 -35.86 -0.20 0.10
N ALA A 396 -34.98 -0.42 1.08
CA ALA A 396 -33.55 -0.22 0.93
C ALA A 396 -32.97 -1.10 -0.19
N ALA A 397 -33.28 -2.41 -0.17
CA ALA A 397 -32.87 -3.33 -1.22
C ALA A 397 -33.46 -2.98 -2.58
N ALA A 398 -34.76 -2.65 -2.63
CA ALA A 398 -35.47 -2.32 -3.85
C ALA A 398 -34.85 -1.10 -4.54
N GLY A 399 -34.44 -0.06 -3.81
CA GLY A 399 -33.87 1.14 -4.41
C GLY A 399 -32.40 1.01 -4.84
N SER A 400 -31.60 0.18 -4.16
CA SER A 400 -30.12 0.25 -4.28
C SER A 400 -29.45 -1.07 -4.65
N ASN A 401 -30.02 -2.23 -4.31
CA ASN A 401 -29.36 -3.51 -4.51
C ASN A 401 -29.59 -4.04 -5.93
N PRO A 402 -28.54 -4.25 -6.74
CA PRO A 402 -28.70 -4.70 -8.12
C PRO A 402 -28.97 -6.20 -8.24
N ASN A 403 -28.84 -7.00 -7.16
CA ASN A 403 -29.08 -8.44 -7.23
C ASN A 403 -30.55 -8.78 -6.91
N PRO A 404 -31.37 -9.26 -7.87
CA PRO A 404 -32.77 -9.60 -7.62
C PRO A 404 -32.95 -10.78 -6.64
N GLU A 405 -31.95 -11.65 -6.47
CA GLU A 405 -32.01 -12.75 -5.50
C GLU A 405 -32.03 -12.25 -4.04
N VAL A 406 -31.39 -11.11 -3.76
CA VAL A 406 -31.49 -10.43 -2.45
C VAL A 406 -32.95 -10.04 -2.16
N LEU A 407 -33.65 -9.53 -3.18
CA LEU A 407 -35.06 -9.17 -3.08
C LEU A 407 -35.96 -10.38 -2.88
N LYS A 408 -35.70 -11.46 -3.60
CA LYS A 408 -36.45 -12.72 -3.46
C LYS A 408 -36.33 -13.27 -2.04
N VAL A 409 -35.14 -13.23 -1.43
CA VAL A 409 -34.96 -13.62 -0.03
C VAL A 409 -35.85 -12.80 0.91
N PHE A 410 -35.95 -11.47 0.72
CA PHE A 410 -36.88 -10.64 1.51
C PHE A 410 -38.34 -11.03 1.31
N ILE A 411 -38.77 -11.25 0.06
CA ILE A 411 -40.15 -11.62 -0.29
C ILE A 411 -40.51 -12.98 0.32
N GLU A 412 -39.64 -13.98 0.16
CA GLU A 412 -39.82 -15.32 0.72
C GLU A 412 -39.85 -15.31 2.26
N ALA A 413 -39.11 -14.40 2.89
CA ALA A 413 -39.11 -14.17 4.33
C ALA A 413 -40.31 -13.36 4.84
N GLY A 414 -41.25 -12.96 3.96
CA GLY A 414 -42.48 -12.27 4.35
C GLY A 414 -42.33 -10.75 4.54
N ALA A 415 -41.38 -10.12 3.85
CA ALA A 415 -41.34 -8.66 3.77
C ALA A 415 -42.61 -8.10 3.12
N ASP A 416 -43.17 -7.03 3.71
CA ASP A 416 -44.34 -6.35 3.16
C ASP A 416 -43.98 -5.57 1.89
N VAL A 417 -44.29 -6.16 0.73
CA VAL A 417 -44.06 -5.59 -0.61
C VAL A 417 -44.82 -4.29 -0.86
N ASN A 418 -45.82 -3.97 -0.03
CA ASN A 418 -46.67 -2.79 -0.14
C ASN A 418 -46.51 -1.82 1.04
N ALA A 419 -45.50 -2.03 1.89
CA ALA A 419 -45.21 -1.12 3.00
C ALA A 419 -45.04 0.31 2.49
N LYS A 420 -45.45 1.28 3.30
CA LYS A 420 -45.27 2.72 3.03
C LYS A 420 -44.34 3.37 4.05
N ASN A 421 -43.42 4.17 3.56
CA ASN A 421 -42.61 5.08 4.38
C ASN A 421 -43.42 6.34 4.76
N LYS A 422 -42.79 7.31 5.42
CA LYS A 422 -43.48 8.56 5.83
C LYS A 422 -43.99 9.39 4.66
N ASP A 423 -43.36 9.30 3.50
CA ASP A 423 -43.76 9.99 2.27
C ASP A 423 -44.81 9.21 1.47
N GLY A 424 -45.22 8.03 1.96
CA GLY A 424 -46.16 7.16 1.27
C GLY A 424 -45.53 6.31 0.16
N SER A 425 -44.20 6.36 -0.02
CA SER A 425 -43.48 5.60 -1.03
C SER A 425 -43.41 4.12 -0.69
N THR A 426 -43.56 3.27 -1.70
CA THR A 426 -43.52 1.79 -1.60
C THR A 426 -42.18 1.23 -2.08
N PRO A 427 -41.83 -0.05 -1.79
CA PRO A 427 -40.67 -0.70 -2.39
C PRO A 427 -40.68 -0.63 -3.93
N LEU A 428 -41.85 -0.79 -4.55
CA LEU A 428 -41.99 -0.71 -6.01
C LEU A 428 -41.63 0.68 -6.56
N MET A 429 -42.01 1.76 -5.86
CA MET A 429 -41.61 3.12 -6.25
C MET A 429 -40.10 3.33 -6.10
N ALA A 430 -39.49 2.80 -5.04
CA ALA A 430 -38.05 2.87 -4.85
C ALA A 430 -37.29 2.13 -5.98
N ALA A 431 -37.73 0.92 -6.34
CA ALA A 431 -37.16 0.16 -7.46
C ALA A 431 -37.31 0.90 -8.79
N ALA A 432 -38.51 1.43 -9.05
CA ALA A 432 -38.79 2.18 -10.27
C ALA A 432 -37.90 3.42 -10.43
N GLY A 433 -37.69 4.17 -9.36
CA GLY A 433 -36.97 5.44 -9.43
C GLY A 433 -35.45 5.34 -9.44
N SER A 434 -34.86 4.29 -8.87
CA SER A 434 -33.42 4.29 -8.59
C SER A 434 -32.68 2.99 -8.86
N ASN A 435 -33.37 1.84 -8.98
CA ASN A 435 -32.66 0.58 -9.16
C ASN A 435 -32.12 0.45 -10.60
N PRO A 436 -30.84 0.08 -10.77
CA PRO A 436 -30.27 -0.11 -12.10
C PRO A 436 -30.65 -1.44 -12.77
N ASN A 437 -31.19 -2.41 -12.02
CA ASN A 437 -31.56 -3.73 -12.53
C ASN A 437 -33.09 -3.87 -12.67
N PRO A 438 -33.63 -3.94 -13.90
CA PRO A 438 -35.07 -4.11 -14.14
C PRO A 438 -35.69 -5.36 -13.50
N GLU A 439 -34.90 -6.42 -13.28
CA GLU A 439 -35.39 -7.66 -12.66
C GLU A 439 -35.83 -7.47 -11.20
N VAL A 440 -35.30 -6.46 -10.50
CA VAL A 440 -35.75 -6.08 -9.15
C VAL A 440 -37.19 -5.57 -9.20
N LEU A 441 -37.48 -4.68 -10.16
CA LEU A 441 -38.83 -4.16 -10.37
C LEU A 441 -39.80 -5.29 -10.74
N LYS A 442 -39.38 -6.18 -11.66
CA LYS A 442 -40.16 -7.34 -12.10
C LYS A 442 -40.48 -8.27 -10.92
N ALA A 443 -39.50 -8.61 -10.09
CA ALA A 443 -39.69 -9.47 -8.93
C ALA A 443 -40.74 -8.90 -7.94
N LEU A 444 -40.75 -7.57 -7.70
CA LEU A 444 -41.77 -6.94 -6.86
C LEU A 444 -43.17 -7.02 -7.48
N LEU A 445 -43.29 -6.82 -8.79
CA LEU A 445 -44.57 -6.91 -9.51
C LEU A 445 -45.13 -8.34 -9.51
N GLU A 446 -44.27 -9.34 -9.65
CA GLU A 446 -44.61 -10.76 -9.57
C GLU A 446 -45.02 -11.15 -8.15
N ALA A 447 -44.39 -10.56 -7.13
CA ALA A 447 -44.72 -10.73 -5.71
C ALA A 447 -45.97 -9.96 -5.26
N GLY A 448 -46.68 -9.27 -6.16
CA GLY A 448 -47.95 -8.61 -5.86
C GLY A 448 -47.83 -7.18 -5.33
N ALA A 449 -46.74 -6.48 -5.63
CA ALA A 449 -46.66 -5.04 -5.37
C ALA A 449 -47.74 -4.26 -6.15
N ASP A 450 -48.40 -3.33 -5.48
CA ASP A 450 -49.47 -2.51 -6.05
C ASP A 450 -48.91 -1.41 -6.96
N ALA A 451 -48.99 -1.65 -8.27
CA ALA A 451 -48.59 -0.70 -9.30
C ALA A 451 -49.39 0.62 -9.29
N LYS A 452 -50.58 0.63 -8.68
CA LYS A 452 -51.48 1.79 -8.62
C LYS A 452 -51.35 2.58 -7.31
N ALA A 453 -50.54 2.10 -6.37
CA ALA A 453 -50.29 2.81 -5.13
C ALA A 453 -49.75 4.22 -5.42
N LYS A 454 -50.18 5.19 -4.60
CA LYS A 454 -49.71 6.57 -4.65
C LYS A 454 -49.00 6.95 -3.36
N ASN A 455 -47.92 7.73 -3.51
CA ASN A 455 -47.27 8.42 -2.41
C ASN A 455 -48.08 9.67 -2.00
N ASN A 456 -47.60 10.43 -1.03
CA ASN A 456 -48.27 11.63 -0.51
C ASN A 456 -48.35 12.77 -1.55
N GLU A 457 -47.51 12.74 -2.60
CA GLU A 457 -47.53 13.67 -3.73
C GLU A 457 -48.43 13.20 -4.88
N GLY A 458 -49.06 12.03 -4.74
CA GLY A 458 -49.93 11.44 -5.77
C GLY A 458 -49.21 10.70 -6.89
N GLN A 459 -47.89 10.53 -6.79
CA GLN A 459 -47.05 9.83 -7.76
C GLN A 459 -47.13 8.31 -7.58
N THR A 460 -47.09 7.59 -8.69
CA THR A 460 -47.09 6.13 -8.79
C THR A 460 -45.69 5.60 -9.12
N ALA A 461 -45.48 4.28 -9.03
CA ALA A 461 -44.23 3.67 -9.48
C ALA A 461 -43.95 3.95 -10.97
N LEU A 462 -44.99 4.04 -11.82
CA LEU A 462 -44.83 4.32 -13.24
C LEU A 462 -44.28 5.73 -13.50
N ASP A 463 -44.67 6.72 -12.69
CA ASP A 463 -44.17 8.09 -12.81
C ASP A 463 -42.65 8.15 -12.60
N TYR A 464 -42.15 7.40 -11.61
CA TYR A 464 -40.72 7.25 -11.37
C TYR A 464 -40.01 6.41 -12.45
N ALA A 465 -40.62 5.30 -12.88
CA ALA A 465 -40.01 4.39 -13.85
C ALA A 465 -39.71 5.07 -15.19
N ARG A 466 -40.58 5.99 -15.62
CA ARG A 466 -40.39 6.78 -16.85
C ARG A 466 -39.20 7.73 -16.81
N MET A 467 -38.75 8.10 -15.61
CA MET A 467 -37.56 8.94 -15.40
C MET A 467 -36.28 8.12 -15.23
N ASN A 468 -36.40 6.79 -15.07
CA ASN A 468 -35.27 5.89 -14.89
C ASN A 468 -34.83 5.31 -16.24
N GLU A 469 -33.76 5.86 -16.80
CA GLU A 469 -33.18 5.43 -18.08
C GLU A 469 -32.80 3.94 -18.12
N LYS A 470 -32.58 3.30 -16.97
CA LYS A 470 -32.24 1.86 -16.91
C LYS A 470 -33.44 0.95 -17.14
N LEU A 471 -34.66 1.47 -17.02
CA LEU A 471 -35.91 0.72 -17.25
C LEU A 471 -36.45 0.89 -18.67
N LYS A 472 -35.88 1.82 -19.46
CA LYS A 472 -36.34 2.10 -20.82
C LYS A 472 -36.27 0.86 -21.70
N ASP A 473 -37.35 0.59 -22.43
CA ASP A 473 -37.49 -0.54 -23.37
C ASP A 473 -37.38 -1.95 -22.73
N THR A 474 -37.46 -2.05 -21.39
CA THR A 474 -37.38 -3.31 -20.65
C THR A 474 -38.73 -4.01 -20.54
N GLU A 475 -38.72 -5.33 -20.36
CA GLU A 475 -39.94 -6.10 -20.06
C GLU A 475 -40.56 -5.67 -18.71
N ALA A 476 -39.73 -5.32 -17.73
CA ALA A 476 -40.19 -4.88 -16.42
C ALA A 476 -41.01 -3.58 -16.49
N LEU A 477 -40.61 -2.62 -17.33
CA LEU A 477 -41.38 -1.40 -17.56
C LEU A 477 -42.73 -1.69 -18.24
N ARG A 478 -42.73 -2.54 -19.28
CA ARG A 478 -43.98 -2.95 -19.94
C ARG A 478 -44.93 -3.62 -18.94
N LEU A 479 -44.42 -4.54 -18.13
CA LEU A 479 -45.19 -5.20 -17.07
C LEU A 479 -45.78 -4.20 -16.06
N LEU A 480 -45.03 -3.14 -15.72
CA LEU A 480 -45.52 -2.07 -14.86
C LEU A 480 -46.65 -1.26 -15.53
N GLU A 481 -46.51 -0.93 -16.82
CA GLU A 481 -47.54 -0.22 -17.61
C GLU A 481 -48.85 -1.03 -17.69
N ASP A 482 -48.75 -2.33 -17.97
CA ASP A 482 -49.86 -3.28 -17.98
C ASP A 482 -50.59 -3.29 -16.62
N LYS A 483 -49.84 -3.45 -15.52
CA LYS A 483 -50.40 -3.53 -14.17
C LYS A 483 -50.94 -2.18 -13.66
N ALA A 484 -50.38 -1.07 -14.12
CA ALA A 484 -50.89 0.27 -13.84
C ALA A 484 -52.19 0.58 -14.62
N GLY A 485 -52.46 -0.13 -15.72
CA GLY A 485 -53.64 0.03 -16.56
C GLY A 485 -53.51 1.15 -17.59
N GLN A 486 -52.32 1.32 -18.18
CA GLN A 486 -52.04 2.33 -19.23
C GLN A 486 -51.76 1.75 -20.63
N ASN A 487 -52.17 0.49 -20.90
CA ASN A 487 -52.14 -0.11 -22.24
C ASN A 487 -53.39 0.17 -23.08
#